data_AF-A0A937VV96-F1
#
_entry.id   AF-A0A937VV96-F1
#
_cell.length_a   1.000
_cell.length_b   1.000
_cell.length_c   1.000
_cell.angle_alpha   90.00
_cell.angle_beta   90.00
_cell.angle_gamma   90.00
#
_symmetry.space_group_name_H-M   'P 1'
#
loop_
_entity.id
_entity.type
_entity.pdbx_description
1 polymer ?
#
loop_
_entity_poly.entity_id
_entity_poly.type
_entity_poly.pdbx_seq_one_letter_code
_entity_poly.pdbx_strand_id
1 'polypeptide(L)'
;MDFIFKKKDKFIYFFFALLAFLVTSQIILISLISKYEGYRADAYQSDENNRQILNEVMHTSDNLTKFARLYAITANPKFKEIYFAIIAIKNGYAPRPLYYDYSYWNLVEGGINSKEVGSALSLNEI
;
A
#
# COMPACT_ATOMS: atom_id res chain seq x y z
N MET A 1 54.64 -45.47 -15.15
CA MET A 1 54.29 -44.04 -15.25
C MET A 1 52.78 -43.80 -15.40
N ASP A 2 52.02 -44.71 -16.02
CA ASP A 2 50.56 -44.55 -16.25
C ASP A 2 49.65 -44.45 -15.02
N PHE A 3 50.05 -45.02 -13.87
CA PHE A 3 49.23 -44.99 -12.65
C PHE A 3 49.08 -43.57 -12.05
N ILE A 4 50.08 -42.70 -12.24
CA ILE A 4 50.10 -41.33 -11.70
C ILE A 4 49.22 -40.41 -12.55
N PHE A 5 49.22 -40.57 -13.88
CA PHE A 5 48.38 -39.79 -14.80
C PHE A 5 46.89 -40.04 -14.56
N LYS A 6 46.47 -41.32 -14.44
CA LYS A 6 45.07 -41.70 -14.23
C LYS A 6 44.46 -41.17 -12.92
N LYS A 7 45.29 -40.92 -11.90
CA LYS A 7 44.87 -40.35 -10.60
C LYS A 7 44.70 -38.83 -10.69
N LYS A 8 45.52 -38.16 -11.51
CA LYS A 8 45.44 -36.72 -11.80
C LYS A 8 44.16 -36.39 -12.58
N ASP A 9 43.79 -37.20 -13.56
CA ASP A 9 42.58 -37.00 -14.35
C ASP A 9 41.32 -37.13 -13.49
N LYS A 10 41.26 -38.14 -12.62
CA LYS A 10 40.16 -38.31 -11.65
C LYS A 10 40.05 -37.14 -10.67
N PHE A 11 41.18 -36.57 -10.24
CA PHE A 11 41.20 -35.39 -9.39
C PHE A 11 40.63 -34.16 -10.11
N ILE A 12 40.98 -33.97 -11.38
CA ILE A 12 40.47 -32.86 -12.20
C ILE A 12 38.95 -32.97 -12.40
N TYR A 13 38.43 -34.15 -12.76
CA TYR A 13 36.98 -34.34 -12.89
C TYR A 13 36.25 -34.14 -11.56
N PHE A 14 36.81 -34.62 -10.45
CA PHE A 14 36.24 -34.40 -9.12
C PHE A 14 36.20 -32.91 -8.75
N PHE A 15 37.28 -32.17 -9.03
CA PHE A 15 37.36 -30.74 -8.79
C PHE A 15 36.31 -29.96 -9.58
N PHE A 16 36.15 -30.24 -10.88
CA PHE A 16 35.12 -29.61 -11.70
C PHE A 16 33.70 -30.00 -11.28
N ALA A 17 33.46 -31.26 -10.90
CA ALA A 17 32.17 -31.70 -10.38
C ALA A 17 31.79 -31.00 -9.07
N LEU A 18 32.75 -30.82 -8.15
CA LEU A 18 32.58 -30.07 -6.91
C LEU A 18 32.24 -28.60 -7.21
N LEU A 19 32.95 -27.99 -8.16
CA LEU A 19 32.75 -26.58 -8.52
C LEU A 19 31.37 -26.37 -9.17
N ALA A 20 30.94 -27.28 -10.05
CA ALA A 20 29.60 -27.28 -10.61
C ALA A 20 28.53 -27.43 -9.52
N PHE A 21 28.73 -28.34 -8.56
CA PHE A 21 27.82 -28.52 -7.43
C PHE A 21 27.67 -27.24 -6.60
N LEU A 22 28.79 -26.59 -6.26
CA LEU A 22 28.77 -25.32 -5.52
C LEU A 22 28.04 -24.21 -6.28
N VAL A 23 28.23 -24.10 -7.60
CA VAL A 23 27.52 -23.10 -8.42
C VAL A 23 26.01 -23.40 -8.45
N THR A 24 25.62 -24.67 -8.63
CA THR A 24 24.20 -25.04 -8.64
C THR A 24 23.53 -24.79 -7.29
N SER A 25 24.23 -25.03 -6.17
CA SER A 25 23.68 -24.76 -4.84
C SER A 25 23.43 -23.27 -4.62
N GLN A 26 24.31 -22.39 -5.12
CA GLN A 26 24.09 -20.94 -5.05
C GLN A 26 22.87 -20.50 -5.87
N ILE A 27 22.70 -21.04 -7.08
CA ILE A 27 21.54 -20.70 -7.95
C ILE A 27 20.22 -21.10 -7.27
N ILE A 28 20.20 -22.28 -6.62
CA ILE A 28 19.03 -22.75 -5.86
C ILE A 28 18.73 -21.81 -4.69
N LEU A 29 19.73 -21.42 -3.91
CA LEU A 29 19.56 -20.48 -2.78
C LEU A 29 19.03 -19.12 -3.25
N ILE A 30 19.59 -18.56 -4.32
CA ILE A 30 19.13 -17.30 -4.90
C ILE A 30 17.67 -17.43 -5.37
N SER A 31 17.29 -18.56 -5.98
CA SER A 31 15.93 -18.82 -6.44
C SER A 31 14.92 -18.99 -5.30
N LEU A 32 15.36 -19.47 -4.13
CA LEU A 32 14.51 -19.58 -2.94
C LEU A 32 14.33 -18.20 -2.28
N ILE A 33 15.40 -17.42 -2.18
CA ILE A 33 15.36 -16.06 -1.63
C ILE A 33 14.48 -15.16 -2.49
N SER A 34 14.61 -15.20 -3.82
CA SER A 34 13.78 -14.38 -4.71
C SER A 34 12.29 -14.70 -4.62
N LYS A 35 11.93 -15.98 -4.45
CA LYS A 35 10.54 -16.39 -4.19
C LYS A 35 10.04 -15.88 -2.84
N TYR A 36 10.88 -15.98 -1.79
CA TYR A 36 10.53 -15.51 -0.45
C TYR A 36 10.30 -14.00 -0.41
N GLU A 37 11.16 -13.24 -1.10
CA GLU A 37 11.00 -11.79 -1.26
C GLU A 37 9.75 -11.43 -2.08
N GLY A 38 9.39 -12.22 -3.10
CA GLY A 38 8.12 -12.04 -3.84
C GLY A 38 6.89 -12.19 -2.94
N TYR A 39 6.82 -13.25 -2.12
CA TYR A 39 5.72 -13.44 -1.17
C TYR A 39 5.64 -12.31 -0.13
N ARG A 40 6.79 -11.79 0.29
CA ARG A 40 6.84 -10.64 1.20
C ARG A 40 6.38 -9.37 0.51
N ALA A 41 6.82 -9.11 -0.72
CA ALA A 41 6.42 -7.91 -1.47
C ALA A 41 4.89 -7.85 -1.63
N ASP A 42 4.26 -8.96 -2.01
CA ASP A 42 2.80 -9.06 -2.14
C ASP A 42 2.10 -8.88 -0.78
N ALA A 43 2.62 -9.51 0.27
CA ALA A 43 2.08 -9.38 1.62
C ALA A 43 2.25 -7.96 2.19
N TYR A 44 3.39 -7.31 1.95
CA TYR A 44 3.67 -5.93 2.35
C TYR A 44 2.78 -4.95 1.62
N GLN A 45 2.58 -5.13 0.31
CA GLN A 45 1.71 -4.27 -0.47
C GLN A 45 0.25 -4.42 -0.04
N SER A 46 -0.20 -5.66 0.25
CA SER A 46 -1.52 -5.89 0.83
C SER A 46 -1.66 -5.26 2.22
N ASP A 47 -0.63 -5.36 3.08
CA ASP A 47 -0.66 -4.79 4.43
C ASP A 47 -0.70 -3.26 4.38
N GLU A 48 0.11 -2.64 3.52
CA GLU A 48 0.12 -1.19 3.35
C GLU A 48 -1.22 -0.66 2.85
N ASN A 49 -1.82 -1.31 1.84
CA ASN A 49 -3.15 -0.96 1.36
C ASN A 49 -4.22 -1.10 2.46
N ASN A 50 -4.16 -2.20 3.24
CA ASN A 50 -5.08 -2.41 4.35
C ASN A 50 -4.93 -1.35 5.44
N ARG A 51 -3.70 -0.92 5.74
CA ARG A 51 -3.42 0.17 6.70
C ARG A 51 -3.95 1.51 6.21
N GLN A 52 -3.78 1.82 4.93
CA GLN A 52 -4.33 3.04 4.33
C GLN A 52 -5.85 3.08 4.42
N ILE A 53 -6.52 1.98 4.06
CA ILE A 53 -7.98 1.83 4.18
C ILE A 53 -8.41 2.00 5.64
N LEU A 54 -7.71 1.35 6.58
CA LEU A 54 -8.05 1.44 8.01
C LEU A 54 -7.93 2.88 8.53
N ASN A 55 -6.85 3.58 8.16
CA ASN A 55 -6.65 4.98 8.53
C ASN A 55 -7.76 5.88 7.98
N GLU A 56 -8.18 5.64 6.74
CA GLU A 56 -9.30 6.39 6.14
C GLU A 56 -10.62 6.14 6.87
N VAL A 57 -10.92 4.89 7.24
CA VAL A 57 -12.13 4.54 8.01
C VAL A 57 -12.12 5.23 9.37
N MET A 58 -11.00 5.17 10.08
CA MET A 58 -10.83 5.83 11.39
C MET A 58 -11.00 7.33 11.26
N HIS A 59 -10.31 7.97 10.32
CA HIS A 59 -10.44 9.41 10.09
C HIS A 59 -11.85 9.84 9.69
N THR A 60 -12.55 9.04 8.89
CA THR A 60 -13.94 9.31 8.54
C THR A 60 -14.85 9.24 9.77
N SER A 61 -14.64 8.25 10.64
CA SER A 61 -15.38 8.12 11.90
C SER A 61 -15.16 9.32 12.83
N ASP A 62 -13.92 9.76 12.97
CA ASP A 62 -13.56 10.93 13.78
C ASP A 62 -14.19 12.22 13.22
N ASN A 63 -14.12 12.42 11.90
CA ASN A 63 -14.74 13.56 11.24
C ASN A 63 -16.26 13.57 11.42
N LEU A 64 -16.93 12.43 11.25
CA LEU A 64 -18.37 12.33 11.50
C LEU A 64 -18.73 12.70 12.94
N THR A 65 -17.96 12.20 13.92
CA THR A 65 -18.16 12.53 15.34
C THR A 65 -17.93 14.02 15.61
N LYS A 66 -16.85 14.59 15.05
CA LYS A 66 -16.51 16.00 15.16
C LYS A 66 -17.63 16.89 14.64
N PHE A 67 -18.08 16.69 13.40
CA PHE A 67 -19.07 17.56 12.77
C PHE A 67 -20.48 17.38 13.35
N ALA A 68 -20.85 16.17 13.78
CA ALA A 68 -22.08 15.96 14.53
C ALA A 68 -22.07 16.76 15.85
N ARG A 69 -20.97 16.71 16.60
CA ARG A 69 -20.81 17.47 17.85
C ARG A 69 -20.82 18.97 17.62
N LEU A 70 -20.08 19.46 16.62
CA LEU A 70 -20.04 20.88 16.27
C LEU A 70 -21.43 21.40 15.89
N TYR A 71 -22.20 20.65 15.10
CA TYR A 71 -23.57 21.02 14.78
C TYR A 71 -24.46 21.04 16.03
N ALA A 72 -24.39 20.02 16.89
CA ALA A 72 -25.21 19.94 18.10
C ALA A 72 -24.97 21.12 19.07
N ILE A 73 -23.72 21.59 19.18
CA ILE A 73 -23.35 22.68 20.07
C ILE A 73 -23.66 24.06 19.48
N THR A 74 -23.39 24.25 18.18
CA THR A 74 -23.45 25.58 17.55
C THR A 74 -24.70 25.85 16.74
N ALA A 75 -25.48 24.82 16.41
CA ALA A 75 -26.58 24.84 15.43
C ALA A 75 -26.18 25.39 14.04
N ASN A 76 -24.88 25.53 13.74
CA ASN A 76 -24.42 26.08 12.48
C ASN A 76 -24.65 25.08 11.33
N PRO A 77 -25.47 25.42 10.32
CA PRO A 77 -25.84 24.50 9.24
C PRO A 77 -24.63 23.96 8.45
N LYS A 78 -23.52 24.71 8.39
CA LYS A 78 -22.28 24.30 7.72
C LYS A 78 -21.80 22.92 8.21
N PHE A 79 -21.85 22.66 9.51
CA PHE A 79 -21.36 21.39 10.06
C PHE A 79 -22.30 20.22 9.72
N LYS A 80 -23.61 20.49 9.62
CA LYS A 80 -24.59 19.50 9.15
C LYS A 80 -24.35 19.15 7.68
N GLU A 81 -24.09 20.15 6.84
CA GLU A 81 -23.78 19.95 5.42
C GLU A 81 -22.51 19.11 5.24
N ILE A 82 -21.44 19.43 5.98
CA ILE A 82 -20.19 18.66 5.96
C ILE A 82 -20.44 17.21 6.41
N TYR A 83 -21.19 17.00 7.49
CA TYR A 83 -21.52 15.65 7.99
C TYR A 83 -22.22 14.80 6.92
N PHE A 84 -23.23 15.34 6.25
CA PHE A 84 -23.94 14.63 5.19
C PHE A 84 -23.09 14.46 3.93
N ALA A 85 -22.20 15.39 3.62
CA ALA A 85 -21.24 15.25 2.51
C ALA A 85 -20.27 14.08 2.75
N ILE A 86 -19.77 13.91 3.98
CA ILE A 86 -18.93 12.77 4.36
C ILE A 86 -19.70 11.45 4.20
N ILE A 87 -20.97 11.40 4.63
CA ILE A 87 -21.82 10.21 4.46
C ILE A 87 -22.02 9.89 2.97
N ALA A 88 -22.28 10.91 2.14
CA ALA A 88 -22.49 10.72 0.72
C ALA A 88 -21.22 10.16 0.04
N ILE A 89 -20.04 10.67 0.37
CA ILE A 89 -18.76 10.15 -0.14
C ILE A 89 -18.52 8.72 0.35
N LYS A 90 -18.68 8.47 1.66
CA LYS A 90 -18.48 7.13 2.26
C LYS A 90 -19.39 6.06 1.65
N ASN A 91 -20.62 6.41 1.29
CA ASN A 91 -21.59 5.49 0.69
C ASN A 91 -21.53 5.46 -0.85
N GLY A 92 -20.64 6.22 -1.48
CA GLY A 92 -20.52 6.29 -2.94
C GLY A 92 -21.62 7.08 -3.66
N TYR A 93 -22.44 7.85 -2.92
CA TYR A 93 -23.44 8.75 -3.51
C TYR A 93 -22.84 10.05 -4.03
N ALA A 94 -21.62 10.39 -3.59
CA ALA A 94 -20.85 11.51 -4.10
C ALA A 94 -19.43 11.06 -4.45
N PRO A 95 -18.82 11.62 -5.52
CA PRO A 95 -17.44 11.31 -5.87
C PRO A 95 -16.46 11.77 -4.79
N ARG A 96 -15.34 11.06 -4.66
CA ARG A 96 -14.27 11.41 -3.74
C ARG A 96 -13.49 12.60 -4.31
N PRO A 97 -13.26 13.68 -3.53
CA PRO A 97 -12.46 14.82 -3.95
C PRO A 97 -11.03 14.43 -4.38
N LEU A 98 -10.47 15.14 -5.36
CA LEU A 98 -9.02 15.13 -5.58
C LEU A 98 -8.33 15.64 -4.30
N TYR A 99 -7.21 15.02 -3.94
CA TYR A 99 -6.47 15.34 -2.71
C TYR A 99 -7.33 15.23 -1.43
N TYR A 100 -8.23 14.23 -1.38
CA TYR A 100 -8.98 13.88 -0.17
C TYR A 100 -8.08 13.22 0.89
N ASP A 101 -7.18 14.02 1.45
CA ASP A 101 -6.32 13.67 2.56
C ASP A 101 -6.97 14.01 3.92
N TYR A 102 -6.22 13.76 4.99
CA TYR A 102 -6.71 14.01 6.34
C TYR A 102 -7.05 15.49 6.64
N SER A 103 -6.45 16.42 5.91
CA SER A 103 -6.64 17.87 6.10
C SER A 103 -7.87 18.41 5.36
N TYR A 104 -8.37 17.69 4.34
CA TYR A 104 -9.44 18.15 3.45
C TYR A 104 -10.62 18.80 4.19
N TRP A 105 -11.20 18.11 5.18
CA TRP A 105 -12.35 18.63 5.91
C TRP A 105 -12.01 19.77 6.86
N ASN A 106 -10.78 19.84 7.36
CA ASN A 106 -10.32 20.97 8.17
C ASN A 106 -10.19 22.23 7.31
N LEU A 107 -9.77 22.10 6.04
CA LEU A 107 -9.70 23.21 5.10
C LEU A 107 -11.10 23.70 4.69
N VAL A 108 -12.02 22.78 4.39
CA VAL A 108 -13.42 23.11 4.09
C VAL A 108 -14.11 23.75 5.30
N GLU A 109 -13.85 23.24 6.51
CA GLU A 109 -14.27 23.87 7.76
C GLU A 109 -13.69 25.28 7.91
N GLY A 110 -12.42 25.49 7.56
CA GLY A 110 -11.75 26.79 7.53
C GLY A 110 -12.28 27.76 6.47
N GLY A 111 -13.14 27.31 5.56
CA GLY A 111 -13.79 28.15 4.55
C GLY A 111 -13.14 28.09 3.16
N ILE A 112 -12.15 27.21 2.96
CA ILE A 112 -11.57 26.96 1.64
C ILE A 112 -12.58 26.18 0.79
N ASN A 113 -12.72 26.54 -0.48
CA ASN A 113 -13.69 25.90 -1.36
C ASN A 113 -13.22 24.47 -1.70
N SER A 114 -14.14 23.49 -1.69
CA SER A 114 -13.83 22.10 -2.07
C SER A 114 -13.19 21.99 -3.46
N LYS A 115 -13.55 22.87 -4.39
CA LYS A 115 -12.95 22.92 -5.74
C LYS A 115 -11.47 23.32 -5.73
N GLU A 116 -11.05 24.12 -4.75
CA GLU A 116 -9.67 24.56 -4.56
C GLU A 116 -8.82 23.48 -3.88
N VAL A 117 -9.44 22.68 -3.00
CA VAL A 117 -8.77 21.53 -2.36
C VAL A 117 -8.63 20.35 -3.34
N GLY A 118 -9.56 20.21 -4.28
CA GLY A 118 -9.47 19.29 -5.42
C GLY A 118 -10.85 18.81 -5.89
N SER A 119 -11.13 18.92 -7.19
CA SER A 119 -12.44 18.56 -7.74
C SER A 119 -12.70 17.05 -7.64
N ALA A 120 -13.90 16.65 -7.24
CA ALA A 120 -14.26 15.25 -7.14
C ALA A 120 -14.43 14.62 -8.53
N LEU A 121 -13.61 13.62 -8.86
CA LEU A 121 -13.69 12.88 -10.12
C LEU A 121 -14.69 11.73 -9.97
N SER A 122 -15.55 11.58 -10.98
CA SER A 122 -16.39 10.38 -11.12
C SER A 122 -15.53 9.18 -11.50
N LEU A 123 -15.83 7.99 -10.98
CA LEU A 123 -15.15 6.74 -11.35
C LEU A 123 -15.17 6.42 -12.86
N ASN A 124 -16.03 7.10 -13.64
CA ASN A 124 -16.13 6.97 -15.10
C ASN A 124 -15.16 7.90 -15.87
N GLU A 125 -14.41 8.75 -15.17
CA GLU A 125 -13.50 9.76 -15.74
C GLU A 125 -12.03 9.49 -15.38
N ILE A 126 -11.72 8.28 -14.87
CA ILE A 126 -10.38 7.72 -14.64
C ILE A 126 -10.16 6.60 -15.66
#